data_AF-A0A1H0W4E1-F1
#
_entry.id   AF-A0A1H0W4E1-F1
#
_cell.length_a   1.000
_cell.length_b   1.000
_cell.length_c   1.000
_cell.angle_alpha   90.00
_cell.angle_beta   90.00
_cell.angle_gamma   90.00
#
_symmetry.space_group_name_H-M   'P 1'
#
loop_
_entity.id
_entity.type
_entity.pdbx_description
1 polymer ?
#
loop_
_entity_poly.entity_id
_entity_poly.type
_entity_poly.pdbx_seq_one_letter_code
_entity_poly.pdbx_strand_id
1 'polypeptide(L)'
;MSQPFEKLVDDYKPLILTIMKKLHLYRDHEAFYQIGLIALWEAHCRFDPKKGGFSTFAYSTIRGRLLEYLTKENQFYDRFCQGLPSEEGFHLEDPNPNLPFESDTMEHYCTGLSDNQRKWVQKRIIEDKRIIDIAKEEEVTTDAVKSWGRAAIKKMRMNILN
;
A
#
# COMPACT_ATOMS: atom_id res chain seq x y z
N MET A 1 32.84 -31.90 7.61
CA MET A 1 31.61 -31.10 7.56
C MET A 1 31.92 -29.84 6.76
N SER A 2 31.46 -29.77 5.50
CA SER A 2 31.58 -28.57 4.65
C SER A 2 31.15 -27.35 5.44
N GLN A 3 31.88 -26.23 5.38
CA GLN A 3 31.27 -24.97 5.79
C GLN A 3 30.14 -24.69 4.79
N PRO A 4 28.87 -24.88 5.19
CA PRO A 4 27.79 -24.99 4.22
C PRO A 4 27.40 -23.57 3.78
N PHE A 5 26.79 -23.49 2.61
CA PHE A 5 26.17 -22.29 2.04
C PHE A 5 25.49 -21.35 3.05
N GLU A 6 24.97 -21.86 4.17
CA GLU A 6 24.44 -21.11 5.30
C GLU A 6 25.34 -19.95 5.78
N LYS A 7 26.66 -20.16 5.91
CA LYS A 7 27.56 -19.05 6.29
C LYS A 7 27.61 -17.95 5.23
N LEU A 8 27.59 -18.35 3.96
CA LEU A 8 27.57 -17.41 2.85
C LEU A 8 26.25 -16.63 2.82
N VAL A 9 25.14 -17.28 3.17
CA VAL A 9 23.83 -16.63 3.31
C VAL A 9 23.87 -15.56 4.38
N ASP A 10 24.46 -15.84 5.55
CA ASP A 10 24.56 -14.85 6.63
C ASP A 10 25.36 -13.61 6.19
N ASP A 11 26.49 -13.81 5.50
CA ASP A 11 27.35 -12.74 5.00
C ASP A 11 26.67 -11.88 3.90
N TYR A 12 25.84 -12.51 3.05
CA TYR A 12 25.26 -11.87 1.87
C TYR A 12 23.78 -11.48 2.03
N LYS A 13 23.13 -11.86 3.13
CA LYS A 13 21.77 -11.42 3.46
C LYS A 13 21.60 -9.89 3.40
N PRO A 14 22.51 -9.06 3.98
CA PRO A 14 22.41 -7.61 3.85
C PRO A 14 22.47 -7.12 2.41
N LEU A 15 23.22 -7.81 1.54
CA LEU A 15 23.33 -7.48 0.11
C LEU A 15 21.99 -7.70 -0.60
N ILE A 16 21.38 -8.86 -0.40
CA ILE A 16 20.08 -9.20 -0.99
C ILE A 16 19.02 -8.17 -0.58
N LEU A 17 18.92 -7.88 0.73
CA LEU A 17 17.96 -6.89 1.26
C LEU A 17 18.22 -5.48 0.70
N THR A 18 19.50 -5.10 0.53
CA THR A 18 19.86 -3.80 -0.07
C THR A 18 19.44 -3.73 -1.54
N ILE A 19 19.62 -4.80 -2.31
CA ILE A 19 19.19 -4.85 -3.71
C ILE A 19 17.66 -4.77 -3.80
N MET A 20 16.94 -5.54 -2.96
CA MET A 20 15.48 -5.50 -2.91
C MET A 20 14.96 -4.10 -2.57
N LYS A 21 15.56 -3.44 -1.58
CA LYS A 21 15.22 -2.05 -1.22
C LYS A 21 15.46 -1.08 -2.37
N LYS A 22 16.59 -1.21 -3.09
CA LYS A 22 16.92 -0.38 -4.28
C LYS A 22 15.99 -0.62 -5.46
N LEU A 23 15.38 -1.80 -5.55
CA LEU A 23 14.40 -2.15 -6.57
C LEU A 23 12.95 -1.88 -6.13
N HIS A 24 12.74 -1.29 -4.94
CA HIS A 24 11.42 -1.01 -4.37
C HIS A 24 10.52 -2.25 -4.24
N LEU A 25 11.12 -3.41 -3.95
CA LEU A 25 10.43 -4.69 -3.80
C LEU A 25 9.86 -4.84 -2.38
N TYR A 26 8.72 -4.20 -2.12
CA TYR A 26 8.04 -4.21 -0.82
C TYR A 26 6.94 -5.27 -0.70
N ARG A 27 6.31 -5.63 -1.83
CA ARG A 27 5.32 -6.71 -1.91
C ARG A 27 6.03 -8.04 -2.10
N ASP A 28 5.40 -9.13 -1.63
CA ASP A 28 5.91 -10.49 -1.76
C ASP A 28 7.38 -10.63 -1.36
N HIS A 29 7.76 -9.90 -0.31
CA HIS A 29 9.13 -9.75 0.15
C HIS A 29 9.81 -11.10 0.38
N GLU A 30 9.08 -12.07 0.94
CA GLU A 30 9.61 -13.42 1.16
C GLU A 30 9.95 -14.13 -0.16
N ALA A 31 9.10 -14.05 -1.18
CA ALA A 31 9.35 -14.66 -2.48
C ALA A 31 10.59 -14.04 -3.15
N PHE A 32 10.70 -12.72 -3.19
CA PHE A 32 11.88 -12.04 -3.72
C PHE A 32 13.15 -12.37 -2.94
N TYR A 33 13.06 -12.48 -1.61
CA TYR A 33 14.20 -12.89 -0.79
C TYR A 33 14.67 -14.30 -1.15
N GLN A 34 13.74 -15.26 -1.33
CA GLN A 34 14.08 -16.62 -1.77
C GLN A 34 14.72 -16.65 -3.16
N ILE A 35 14.21 -15.86 -4.12
CA ILE A 35 14.84 -15.69 -5.44
C ILE A 35 16.27 -15.15 -5.29
N GLY A 36 16.49 -14.20 -4.37
CA GLY A 36 17.81 -13.68 -4.05
C GLY A 36 18.75 -14.75 -3.50
N LEU A 37 18.28 -15.63 -2.62
CA LEU A 37 19.06 -16.76 -2.10
C LEU A 37 19.41 -17.79 -3.18
N ILE A 38 18.45 -18.13 -4.04
CA ILE A 38 18.69 -19.03 -5.18
C ILE A 38 19.75 -18.42 -6.10
N ALA A 39 19.65 -17.13 -6.40
CA ALA A 39 20.61 -16.42 -7.23
C ALA A 39 22.02 -16.37 -6.59
N LEU A 40 22.09 -16.22 -5.26
CA LEU A 40 23.35 -16.31 -4.52
C LEU A 40 23.96 -17.71 -4.61
N TRP A 41 23.14 -18.76 -4.51
CA TRP A 41 23.60 -20.14 -4.68
C TRP A 41 24.12 -20.40 -6.10
N GLU A 42 23.39 -19.93 -7.12
CA GLU A 42 23.85 -20.01 -8.51
C GLU A 42 25.16 -19.27 -8.72
N ALA A 43 25.31 -18.08 -8.13
CA ALA A 43 26.55 -17.31 -8.19
C ALA A 43 27.70 -18.08 -7.53
N HIS A 44 27.46 -18.68 -6.36
CA HIS A 44 28.46 -19.50 -5.66
C HIS A 44 28.92 -20.70 -6.51
N CYS A 45 28.00 -21.40 -7.18
CA CYS A 45 28.32 -22.54 -8.02
C CYS A 45 29.05 -22.17 -9.33
N ARG A 46 28.78 -20.98 -9.88
CA ARG A 46 29.30 -20.55 -11.20
C ARG A 46 30.48 -19.60 -11.12
N PHE A 47 30.89 -19.22 -9.91
CA PHE A 47 31.94 -18.24 -9.72
C PHE A 47 33.28 -18.76 -10.25
N ASP A 48 33.94 -17.92 -11.05
CA ASP A 48 35.29 -18.15 -11.54
C ASP A 48 36.20 -17.03 -11.00
N PRO A 49 37.14 -17.35 -10.10
CA PRO A 49 38.06 -16.36 -9.51
C PRO A 49 38.87 -15.56 -10.55
N LYS A 50 39.04 -16.09 -11.76
CA LYS A 50 39.77 -15.40 -12.84
C LYS A 50 38.98 -14.23 -13.44
N LYS A 51 37.66 -14.17 -13.23
CA LYS A 51 36.75 -13.17 -13.82
C LYS A 51 36.47 -11.98 -12.90
N GLY A 52 37.01 -11.97 -11.68
CA GLY A 52 36.89 -10.85 -10.73
C GLY A 52 36.47 -11.29 -9.33
N GLY A 53 36.06 -10.32 -8.51
CA GLY A 53 35.64 -10.57 -7.12
C GLY A 53 34.26 -11.19 -7.02
N PHE A 54 34.09 -12.13 -6.09
CA PHE A 54 32.81 -12.83 -5.87
C PHE A 54 31.67 -11.86 -5.54
N SER A 55 31.91 -10.83 -4.72
CA SER A 55 30.86 -9.89 -4.32
C SER A 55 30.26 -9.12 -5.50
N THR A 56 31.08 -8.70 -6.46
CA THR A 56 30.63 -8.01 -7.68
C THR A 56 29.82 -8.95 -8.57
N PHE A 57 30.29 -10.19 -8.71
CA PHE A 57 29.59 -11.22 -9.47
C PHE A 57 28.23 -11.56 -8.82
N ALA A 58 28.22 -11.86 -7.53
CA ALA A 58 27.02 -12.14 -6.75
C ALA A 58 26.01 -10.99 -6.82
N TYR A 59 26.45 -9.73 -6.65
CA TYR A 59 25.57 -8.57 -6.80
C TYR A 59 24.87 -8.53 -8.16
N SER A 60 25.65 -8.74 -9.23
CA SER A 60 25.14 -8.69 -10.61
C SER A 60 24.17 -9.84 -10.88
N THR A 61 24.49 -11.06 -10.43
CA THR A 61 23.64 -12.24 -10.56
C THR A 61 22.33 -12.08 -9.78
N ILE A 62 22.39 -11.69 -8.50
CA ILE A 62 21.21 -11.50 -7.65
C ILE A 62 20.30 -10.42 -8.23
N ARG A 63 20.86 -9.25 -8.59
CA ARG A 63 20.09 -8.16 -9.18
C ARG A 63 19.43 -8.58 -10.50
N GLY A 64 20.16 -9.29 -11.36
CA GLY A 64 19.62 -9.78 -12.63
C GLY A 64 18.44 -10.74 -12.43
N ARG A 65 18.57 -11.70 -11.51
CA ARG A 65 17.50 -12.66 -11.21
C ARG A 65 16.25 -12.02 -10.62
N LEU A 66 16.42 -11.05 -9.70
CA LEU A 66 15.29 -10.30 -9.15
C LEU A 66 14.54 -9.50 -10.22
N LEU A 67 15.26 -8.84 -11.14
CA LEU A 67 14.65 -8.11 -12.26
C LEU A 67 13.94 -9.04 -13.25
N GLU A 68 14.51 -10.21 -13.54
CA GLU A 68 13.90 -11.23 -14.39
C GLU A 68 12.57 -11.72 -13.78
N TYR A 69 12.56 -12.00 -12.48
CA TYR A 69 11.35 -12.40 -11.76
C TYR A 69 10.29 -11.29 -11.77
N LEU A 70 10.66 -10.05 -11.44
CA LEU A 70 9.77 -8.90 -11.46
C LEU A 70 9.14 -8.69 -12.86
N THR A 71 9.94 -8.85 -13.92
CA THR A 71 9.45 -8.71 -15.30
C THR A 71 8.44 -9.80 -15.64
N LYS A 72 8.67 -11.05 -15.20
CA LYS A 72 7.72 -12.15 -15.39
C LYS A 72 6.43 -11.94 -14.61
N GLU A 73 6.53 -11.46 -13.36
CA GLU A 73 5.39 -11.13 -12.53
C GLU A 73 4.54 -10.02 -13.16
N ASN A 74 5.17 -8.95 -13.64
CA ASN A 74 4.44 -7.87 -14.33
C ASN A 74 3.77 -8.37 -15.60
N GLN A 75 4.46 -9.19 -16.41
CA GLN A 75 3.86 -9.79 -17.60
C GLN A 75 2.73 -10.76 -17.30
N PHE A 76 2.75 -11.42 -16.13
CA PHE A 76 1.65 -12.27 -15.68
C PHE A 76 0.46 -11.40 -15.28
N TYR A 77 0.68 -10.38 -14.46
CA TYR A 77 -0.35 -9.41 -14.10
C TYR A 77 -0.94 -8.74 -15.34
N ASP A 78 -0.10 -8.35 -16.29
CA ASP A 78 -0.54 -7.76 -17.55
C ASP A 78 -1.43 -8.72 -18.36
N ARG A 79 -1.05 -10.00 -18.47
CA ARG A 79 -1.81 -10.96 -19.29
C ARG A 79 -3.07 -11.51 -18.61
N PHE A 80 -3.05 -11.66 -17.29
CA PHE A 80 -4.11 -12.34 -16.55
C PHE A 80 -4.97 -11.40 -15.70
N CYS A 81 -4.49 -10.17 -15.41
CA CYS A 81 -5.20 -9.18 -14.63
C CYS A 81 -5.60 -7.92 -15.43
N GLN A 82 -5.06 -7.64 -16.63
CA GLN A 82 -5.62 -6.58 -17.51
C GLN A 82 -6.97 -6.95 -18.14
N GLY A 83 -7.44 -8.19 -17.94
CA GLY A 83 -8.82 -8.59 -18.23
C GLY A 83 -9.81 -8.29 -17.11
N LEU A 84 -9.35 -7.82 -15.94
CA LEU A 84 -10.23 -7.07 -15.05
C LEU A 84 -10.48 -5.75 -15.77
N PRO A 85 -11.75 -5.35 -15.96
CA PRO A 85 -12.02 -4.07 -16.56
C PRO A 85 -11.23 -3.02 -15.78
N SER A 86 -10.38 -2.29 -16.50
CA SER A 86 -10.06 -0.91 -16.15
C SER A 86 -11.36 -0.26 -15.67
N GLU A 87 -11.27 0.64 -14.69
CA GLU A 87 -12.35 1.38 -14.00
C GLU A 87 -13.57 1.82 -14.88
N GLU A 88 -13.47 1.74 -16.20
CA GLU A 88 -14.51 1.90 -17.22
C GLU A 88 -15.54 0.74 -17.31
N GLY A 89 -15.28 -0.44 -16.73
CA GLY A 89 -16.14 -1.62 -16.90
C GLY A 89 -16.80 -2.20 -15.66
N PHE A 90 -16.73 -1.52 -14.50
CA PHE A 90 -17.61 -1.82 -13.37
C PHE A 90 -18.89 -0.99 -13.48
N HIS A 91 -19.78 -1.38 -14.39
CA HIS A 91 -21.18 -0.99 -14.24
C HIS A 91 -21.77 -1.86 -13.14
N LEU A 92 -21.55 -1.44 -11.88
CA LEU A 92 -22.43 -1.86 -10.81
C LEU A 92 -23.78 -1.27 -11.17
N GLU A 93 -24.69 -2.08 -11.73
CA GLU A 93 -26.09 -1.71 -11.76
C GLU A 93 -26.47 -1.42 -10.31
N ASP A 94 -26.73 -0.15 -10.01
CA ASP A 94 -27.21 0.24 -8.71
C ASP A 94 -28.53 -0.50 -8.50
N PRO A 95 -28.62 -1.45 -7.55
CA PRO A 95 -29.83 -2.22 -7.35
C PRO A 95 -30.99 -1.33 -6.87
N ASN A 96 -30.73 -0.05 -6.60
CA ASN A 96 -31.72 0.92 -6.20
C ASN A 96 -31.67 2.20 -7.07
N PRO A 97 -32.43 2.27 -8.19
CA PRO A 97 -32.50 3.46 -9.05
C PRO A 97 -33.13 4.70 -8.38
N ASN A 98 -33.51 4.62 -7.09
CA ASN A 98 -34.08 5.73 -6.32
C ASN A 98 -33.09 6.36 -5.32
N LEU A 99 -31.81 6.00 -5.32
CA LEU A 99 -30.81 6.76 -4.56
C LEU A 99 -30.59 8.12 -5.26
N PRO A 100 -30.91 9.26 -4.61
CA PRO A 100 -30.57 10.57 -5.16
C PRO A 100 -29.04 10.64 -5.39
N PHE A 101 -28.62 11.40 -6.39
CA PHE A 101 -27.22 11.64 -6.74
C PHE A 101 -26.36 11.96 -5.49
N GLU A 102 -25.10 11.51 -5.42
CA GLU A 102 -24.25 11.59 -4.21
C GLU A 102 -24.10 13.01 -3.60
N SER A 103 -24.32 14.06 -4.40
CA SER A 103 -24.35 15.43 -3.90
C SER A 103 -25.60 15.75 -3.07
N ASP A 104 -26.77 15.18 -3.42
CA ASP A 104 -28.04 15.37 -2.70
C ASP A 104 -28.11 14.50 -1.42
N THR A 105 -27.36 13.38 -1.39
CA THR A 105 -27.34 12.49 -0.21
C THR A 105 -26.55 13.09 0.95
N MET A 106 -25.45 13.80 0.69
CA MET A 106 -24.62 14.38 1.75
C MET A 106 -25.34 15.50 2.50
N GLU A 107 -26.08 16.35 1.77
CA GLU A 107 -26.93 17.38 2.39
C GLU A 107 -28.02 16.74 3.25
N HIS A 108 -28.64 15.66 2.77
CA HIS A 108 -29.66 14.92 3.52
C HIS A 108 -29.12 14.37 4.84
N TYR A 109 -27.95 13.71 4.83
CA TYR A 109 -27.34 13.18 6.05
C TYR A 109 -26.89 14.28 7.02
N CYS A 110 -26.48 15.44 6.49
CA CYS A 110 -26.06 16.58 7.30
C CYS A 110 -27.23 17.45 7.81
N THR A 111 -28.48 17.09 7.54
CA THR A 111 -29.64 17.82 8.06
C THR A 111 -29.63 17.89 9.59
N GLY A 112 -29.85 19.08 10.14
CA GLY A 112 -29.91 19.30 11.60
C GLY A 112 -28.56 19.30 12.33
N LEU A 113 -27.43 19.21 11.62
CA LEU A 113 -26.10 19.42 12.21
C LEU A 113 -25.87 20.91 12.51
N SER A 114 -25.24 21.21 13.65
CA SER A 114 -24.76 22.58 13.94
C SER A 114 -23.53 22.90 13.10
N ASP A 115 -23.17 24.17 12.96
CA ASP A 115 -21.99 24.60 12.16
C ASP A 115 -20.71 23.86 12.54
N ASN A 116 -20.43 23.69 13.83
CA ASN A 116 -19.24 22.97 14.30
C ASN A 116 -19.26 21.47 13.96
N GLN A 117 -20.46 20.86 13.92
CA GLN A 117 -20.64 19.46 13.51
C GLN A 117 -20.41 19.32 12.00
N ARG A 118 -20.93 20.25 11.21
CA ARG A 118 -20.73 20.30 9.75
C ARG A 118 -19.27 20.56 9.39
N LYS A 119 -18.60 21.49 10.09
CA LYS A 119 -17.15 21.71 9.99
C LYS A 119 -16.36 20.44 10.29
N TRP A 120 -16.76 19.69 11.33
CA TRP A 120 -16.13 18.42 11.63
C TRP A 120 -16.31 17.42 10.48
N VAL A 121 -17.51 17.28 9.92
CA VAL A 121 -17.75 16.38 8.77
C VAL A 121 -16.88 16.78 7.58
N GLN A 122 -16.92 18.05 7.19
CA GLN A 122 -16.11 18.57 6.09
C GLN A 122 -14.61 18.31 6.30
N LYS A 123 -14.05 18.76 7.42
CA LYS A 123 -12.60 18.70 7.64
C LYS A 123 -12.09 17.31 7.99
N ARG A 124 -12.86 16.53 8.77
CA ARG A 124 -12.41 15.20 9.24
C ARG A 124 -12.75 14.08 8.27
N ILE A 125 -13.93 14.12 7.64
CA ILE A 125 -14.43 13.02 6.80
C ILE A 125 -14.12 13.27 5.32
N ILE A 126 -14.37 14.49 4.83
CA ILE A 126 -14.16 14.82 3.41
C ILE A 126 -12.69 15.16 3.14
N GLU A 127 -12.08 16.02 3.95
CA GLU A 127 -10.69 16.48 3.76
C GLU A 127 -9.63 15.60 4.46
N ASP A 128 -10.05 14.56 5.18
CA ASP A 128 -9.21 13.65 5.98
C ASP A 128 -8.15 14.33 6.89
N LYS A 129 -8.45 15.52 7.42
CA LYS A 129 -7.53 16.22 8.33
C LYS A 129 -7.47 15.52 9.68
N ARG A 130 -6.28 15.54 10.31
CA ARG A 130 -6.11 15.03 11.68
C ARG A 130 -6.80 15.95 12.68
N ILE A 131 -7.31 15.36 13.76
CA ILE A 131 -8.01 16.09 14.85
C ILE A 131 -7.17 17.26 15.40
N ILE A 132 -5.85 17.07 15.49
CA ILE A 132 -4.91 18.09 15.98
C ILE A 132 -4.83 19.28 15.02
N ASP A 133 -4.85 19.02 13.71
CA ASP A 133 -4.76 20.06 12.68
C ASP A 133 -6.08 20.85 12.61
N ILE A 134 -7.23 20.17 12.74
CA ILE A 134 -8.55 20.82 12.84
C ILE A 134 -8.64 21.70 14.09
N ALA A 135 -8.16 21.19 15.23
CA ALA A 135 -8.17 21.93 16.49
C ALA A 135 -7.34 23.22 16.41
N LYS A 136 -6.20 23.17 15.73
CA LYS A 136 -5.37 24.36 15.48
C LYS A 136 -6.04 25.33 14.52
N GLU A 137 -6.60 24.84 13.42
CA GLU A 137 -7.23 25.66 12.37
C GLU A 137 -8.49 26.37 12.86
N GLU A 138 -9.26 25.72 13.73
CA GLU A 138 -10.49 26.27 14.31
C GLU A 138 -10.27 26.92 15.69
N GLU A 139 -9.02 27.01 16.15
CA GLU A 139 -8.65 27.60 17.46
C GLU A 139 -9.40 26.99 18.66
N VAL A 140 -9.59 25.67 18.66
CA VAL A 140 -10.30 24.93 19.71
C VAL A 140 -9.45 23.80 20.29
N THR A 141 -9.93 23.16 21.36
CA THR A 141 -9.29 21.97 21.92
C THR A 141 -9.57 20.72 21.08
N THR A 142 -8.66 19.76 21.10
CA THR A 142 -8.85 18.46 20.44
C THR A 142 -10.08 17.71 20.96
N ASP A 143 -10.42 17.89 22.24
CA ASP A 143 -11.62 17.31 22.83
C ASP A 143 -12.91 17.97 22.36
N ALA A 144 -12.89 19.27 22.05
CA ALA A 144 -14.01 19.94 21.40
C ALA A 144 -14.27 19.33 20.01
N VAL A 145 -13.22 19.14 19.20
CA VAL A 145 -13.31 18.50 17.88
C VAL A 145 -13.85 17.07 17.98
N LYS A 146 -13.38 16.27 18.96
CA LYS A 146 -13.94 14.93 19.22
C LYS A 146 -15.41 14.99 19.65
N SER A 147 -15.80 16.00 20.43
CA SER A 147 -17.18 16.22 20.85
C SER A 147 -18.09 16.52 19.66
N TRP A 148 -17.65 17.38 18.74
CA TRP A 148 -18.36 17.68 17.50
C TRP A 148 -18.62 16.41 16.68
N GLY A 149 -17.60 15.55 16.53
CA GLY A 149 -17.75 14.28 15.82
C GLY A 149 -18.74 13.32 16.46
N ARG A 150 -18.67 13.12 17.78
CA ARG A 150 -19.62 12.24 18.51
C ARG A 150 -21.07 12.70 18.32
N ALA A 151 -21.31 14.00 18.43
CA ALA A 151 -22.64 14.57 18.27
C ALA A 151 -23.12 14.52 16.80
N ALA A 152 -22.24 14.78 15.85
CA ALA A 152 -22.53 14.70 14.41
C ALA A 152 -22.93 13.27 14.00
N ILE A 153 -22.13 12.25 14.38
CA ILE A 153 -22.41 10.85 14.05
C ILE A 153 -23.76 10.39 14.61
N LYS A 154 -24.09 10.79 15.85
CA LYS A 154 -25.38 10.45 16.46
C LYS A 154 -26.56 10.98 15.62
N LYS A 155 -26.46 12.21 15.10
CA LYS A 155 -27.50 12.83 14.28
C LYS A 155 -27.56 12.23 12.88
N MET A 156 -26.41 12.07 12.21
CA MET A 156 -26.35 11.46 10.87
C MET A 156 -26.95 10.05 10.86
N ARG A 157 -26.73 9.26 11.93
CA ARG A 157 -27.37 7.94 12.09
C ARG A 157 -28.89 7.99 12.23
N MET A 158 -29.43 9.03 12.88
CA MET A 158 -30.89 9.21 12.96
C MET A 158 -31.47 9.57 11.59
N ASN A 159 -30.75 10.38 10.80
CA ASN A 159 -31.17 10.78 9.47
C ASN A 159 -31.13 9.62 8.46
N ILE A 160 -30.32 8.58 8.68
CA ILE A 160 -30.29 7.37 7.84
C ILE A 160 -31.49 6.45 8.10
N LEU A 161 -32.10 6.52 9.29
CA LEU A 161 -33.19 5.62 9.72
C LEU A 161 -34.60 6.19 9.48
N ASN A 162 -34.70 7.41 8.94
CA ASN A 162 -35.95 8.08 8.56
C ASN A 162 -36.13 8.05 7.05
#